data_AF-A0A2G2M4D1-F1
#
_entry.id   AF-A0A2G2M4D1-F1
#
_cell.length_a   1.000
_cell.length_b   1.000
_cell.length_c   1.000
_cell.angle_alpha   90.00
_cell.angle_beta   90.00
_cell.angle_gamma   90.00
#
_symmetry.space_group_name_H-M   'P 1'
#
loop_
_entity.id
_entity.type
_entity.pdbx_description
1 polymer ?
#
loop_
_entity_poly.entity_id
_entity_poly.type
_entity_poly.pdbx_seq_one_letter_code
_entity_poly.pdbx_strand_id
1 'polypeptide(L)'
;MACLIAVHLALFLPIVEADVAIPPIPIEPLYFEPPIVEATQEDKQLNCVELDKTIRYLHPYRYTYKDKFYEDNMNVVAATVIASDFIPLIGLGYLTYSSMVEEKENRRMLNIEQKISMLQQLKSELHCFE
;
A
#
# COMPACT_ATOMS: atom_id res chain seq x y z
N MET A 1 2.47 -11.44 -55.01
CA MET A 1 3.58 -11.80 -54.10
C MET A 1 3.66 -10.96 -52.82
N ALA A 2 3.07 -9.75 -52.74
CA ALA A 2 3.10 -8.93 -51.52
C ALA A 2 2.20 -9.43 -50.36
N CYS A 3 1.13 -10.18 -50.65
CA CYS A 3 0.17 -10.62 -49.63
C CYS A 3 0.68 -11.79 -48.76
N LEU A 4 1.56 -12.64 -49.31
CA LEU A 4 2.13 -13.79 -48.58
C LEU A 4 3.18 -13.38 -47.55
N ILE A 5 3.86 -12.25 -47.74
CA ILE A 5 4.88 -11.74 -46.82
C ILE A 5 4.22 -11.12 -45.57
N ALA A 6 3.05 -10.48 -45.72
CA ALA A 6 2.30 -9.91 -44.61
C ALA A 6 1.77 -10.97 -43.63
N VAL A 7 1.41 -12.16 -44.12
CA VAL A 7 0.89 -13.26 -43.29
C VAL A 7 2.00 -13.93 -42.47
N HIS A 8 3.24 -13.95 -42.94
CA HIS A 8 4.37 -14.50 -42.17
C HIS A 8 4.93 -13.52 -41.14
N LEU A 9 4.75 -12.20 -41.33
CA LEU A 9 5.20 -11.21 -40.35
C LEU A 9 4.27 -11.11 -39.12
N ALA A 10 3.00 -11.51 -39.25
CA ALA A 10 2.02 -11.50 -38.15
C ALA A 10 2.20 -12.67 -37.16
N LEU A 11 3.00 -13.69 -37.49
CA LEU A 11 3.22 -14.88 -36.67
C LEU A 11 4.39 -14.75 -35.68
N PHE A 12 5.07 -13.61 -35.65
CA PHE A 12 6.20 -13.31 -34.74
C PHE A 12 5.85 -12.21 -33.72
N LEU A 13 4.60 -12.17 -33.25
CA LEU A 13 4.34 -11.49 -31.98
C LEU A 13 4.87 -12.41 -30.86
N PRO A 14 5.92 -12.01 -30.11
CA PRO A 14 6.29 -12.76 -28.92
C PRO A 14 5.07 -12.71 -28.00
N ILE A 15 4.51 -13.87 -27.72
CA ILE A 15 3.59 -14.05 -26.62
C ILE A 15 4.44 -13.78 -25.39
N VAL A 16 4.43 -12.54 -24.92
CA VAL A 16 5.02 -12.20 -23.63
C VAL A 16 4.16 -12.95 -22.64
N GLU A 17 4.66 -14.08 -22.17
CA GLU A 17 4.21 -14.76 -20.97
C GLU A 17 4.53 -13.81 -19.80
N ALA A 18 3.74 -12.74 -19.70
CA ALA A 18 3.63 -12.00 -18.47
C ALA A 18 3.01 -13.01 -17.51
N ASP A 19 3.85 -13.59 -16.65
CA ASP A 19 3.42 -14.28 -15.46
C ASP A 19 2.72 -13.21 -14.61
N VAL A 20 1.46 -12.94 -14.94
CA VAL A 20 0.62 -11.97 -14.25
C VAL A 20 0.32 -12.62 -12.91
N ALA A 21 1.25 -12.44 -11.98
CA ALA A 21 1.06 -12.79 -10.59
C ALA A 21 -0.21 -12.06 -10.15
N ILE A 22 -1.32 -12.80 -10.05
CA ILE A 22 -2.57 -12.26 -9.57
C ILE A 22 -2.28 -11.83 -8.14
N PRO A 23 -2.34 -10.52 -7.85
CA PRO A 23 -2.02 -10.08 -6.51
C PRO A 23 -3.05 -10.66 -5.53
N PRO A 24 -2.65 -10.95 -4.29
CA PRO A 24 -3.56 -11.50 -3.29
C PRO A 24 -4.76 -10.57 -3.11
N ILE A 25 -5.97 -11.13 -3.18
CA ILE A 25 -7.22 -10.39 -2.98
C ILE A 25 -7.26 -9.91 -1.53
N PRO A 26 -7.31 -8.59 -1.26
CA PRO A 26 -7.38 -8.10 0.10
C PRO A 26 -8.76 -8.41 0.69
N ILE A 27 -8.76 -9.06 1.86
CA ILE A 27 -9.96 -9.49 2.60
C ILE A 27 -10.44 -8.46 3.64
N GLU A 28 -9.91 -7.23 3.58
CA GLU A 28 -10.26 -6.17 4.53
C GLU A 28 -11.70 -5.67 4.31
N PRO A 29 -12.39 -5.23 5.38
CA PRO A 29 -13.76 -4.76 5.27
C PRO A 29 -13.85 -3.47 4.44
N LEU A 30 -14.92 -3.38 3.63
CA LEU A 30 -15.21 -2.24 2.75
C LEU A 30 -15.34 -0.93 3.53
N TYR A 31 -15.98 -0.98 4.69
CA TYR A 31 -16.07 0.15 5.61
C TYR A 31 -15.13 -0.08 6.79
N PHE A 32 -14.26 0.90 7.02
CA PHE A 32 -13.29 0.89 8.10
C PHE A 32 -13.65 1.91 9.13
N GLU A 33 -13.87 1.41 10.34
CA GLU A 33 -13.91 2.25 11.52
C GLU A 33 -12.48 2.39 12.04
N PRO A 34 -11.95 3.62 12.16
CA PRO A 34 -10.62 3.82 12.70
C PRO A 34 -10.58 3.27 14.13
N PRO A 35 -9.58 2.44 14.49
CA PRO A 35 -9.56 1.85 15.82
C PRO A 35 -9.33 2.92 16.88
N ILE A 36 -9.91 2.71 18.06
CA ILE A 36 -9.55 3.49 19.24
C ILE A 36 -8.38 2.77 19.89
N VAL A 37 -7.19 3.36 19.78
CA VAL A 37 -5.97 2.78 20.39
C VAL A 37 -5.89 3.24 21.84
N GLU A 38 -6.26 2.35 22.75
CA GLU A 38 -6.12 2.58 24.19
C GLU A 38 -4.75 2.09 24.70
N ALA A 39 -4.24 2.77 25.72
CA ALA A 39 -3.01 2.38 26.40
C ALA A 39 -3.19 1.03 27.12
N THR A 40 -2.33 0.06 26.77
CA THR A 40 -2.30 -1.23 27.46
C THR A 40 -1.70 -1.09 28.87
N GLN A 41 -1.81 -2.14 29.69
CA GLN A 41 -1.15 -2.16 31.00
C GLN A 41 0.37 -2.08 30.88
N GLU A 42 0.94 -2.65 29.82
CA GLU A 42 2.37 -2.59 29.52
C GLU A 42 2.78 -1.15 29.17
N ASP A 43 2.01 -0.47 28.31
CA ASP A 43 2.29 0.91 27.92
C ASP A 43 2.27 1.86 29.12
N LYS A 44 1.36 1.63 30.08
CA LYS A 44 1.24 2.43 31.32
C LYS A 44 2.39 2.21 32.31
N GLN A 45 3.16 1.14 32.16
CA GLN A 45 4.33 0.84 33.01
C GLN A 45 5.63 1.43 32.45
N LEU A 46 5.61 1.98 31.23
CA LEU A 46 6.78 2.58 30.60
C LEU A 46 7.21 3.86 31.33
N ASN A 47 8.53 4.04 31.48
CA ASN A 47 9.09 5.29 31.96
C ASN A 47 9.23 6.35 30.84
N CYS A 48 9.48 7.62 31.20
CA CYS A 48 9.59 8.72 30.24
C CYS A 48 10.57 8.44 29.09
N VAL A 49 11.73 7.84 29.41
CA VAL A 49 12.78 7.53 28.42
C VAL A 49 12.34 6.41 27.47
N GLU A 50 11.62 5.41 27.98
CA GLU A 50 11.05 4.32 27.18
C GLU A 50 9.92 4.82 26.28
N LEU A 51 9.07 5.72 26.77
CA LEU A 51 8.03 6.36 25.97
C LEU A 51 8.65 7.12 24.79
N ASP A 52 9.67 7.94 25.05
CA ASP A 52 10.35 8.69 23.98
C ASP A 52 11.07 7.78 22.98
N LYS A 53 11.74 6.73 23.46
CA LYS A 53 12.36 5.73 22.57
C LYS A 53 11.32 5.04 21.69
N THR A 54 10.18 4.68 22.27
CA THR A 54 9.10 4.00 21.55
C THR A 54 8.45 4.92 20.53
N ILE A 55 8.12 6.16 20.91
CA ILE A 55 7.61 7.18 19.98
C ILE A 55 8.59 7.36 18.81
N ARG A 56 9.88 7.56 19.10
CA ARG A 56 10.93 7.71 18.08
C ARG A 56 11.06 6.49 17.18
N TYR A 57 10.93 5.28 17.72
CA TYR A 57 10.94 4.05 16.93
C TYR A 57 9.74 3.98 15.96
N LEU A 58 8.58 4.47 16.38
CA LEU A 58 7.36 4.45 15.56
C LEU A 58 7.33 5.58 14.50
N HIS A 59 8.04 6.69 14.72
CA HIS A 59 8.02 7.87 13.84
C HIS A 59 8.23 7.58 12.33
N PRO A 60 9.21 6.74 11.91
CA PRO A 60 9.41 6.40 10.51
C PRO A 60 8.21 5.67 9.89
N TYR A 61 7.48 4.88 10.67
CA TYR A 61 6.34 4.09 10.19
C TYR A 61 5.08 4.92 9.92
N ARG A 62 5.09 6.22 10.22
CA ARG A 62 4.00 7.15 9.85
C ARG A 62 3.99 7.51 8.36
N TYR A 63 5.06 7.21 7.63
CA TYR A 63 5.16 7.52 6.22
C TYR A 63 4.85 6.29 5.36
N THR A 64 4.38 6.54 4.14
CA THR A 64 4.13 5.51 3.14
C THR A 64 5.45 5.02 2.56
N TYR A 65 5.56 3.70 2.39
CA TYR A 65 6.67 3.06 1.68
C TYR A 65 6.28 2.59 0.27
N LYS A 66 5.06 2.93 -0.19
CA LYS A 66 4.59 2.61 -1.52
C LYS A 66 5.41 3.39 -2.57
N ASP A 67 5.90 2.68 -3.58
CA ASP A 67 6.57 3.29 -4.72
C ASP A 67 5.65 4.30 -5.43
N LYS A 68 6.23 5.35 -6.02
CA LYS A 68 5.41 6.32 -6.76
C LYS A 68 4.73 5.65 -7.94
N PHE A 69 3.62 6.22 -8.41
CA PHE A 69 2.82 5.67 -9.50
C PHE A 69 3.66 5.23 -10.72
N TYR A 70 4.64 6.03 -11.16
CA TYR A 70 5.47 5.72 -12.32
C TYR A 70 6.68 4.80 -12.02
N GLU A 71 6.98 4.57 -10.75
CA GLU A 71 8.08 3.71 -10.29
C GLU A 71 7.61 2.26 -10.09
N ASP A 72 6.29 2.05 -9.97
CA ASP A 72 5.66 0.72 -9.95
C ASP A 72 5.45 0.20 -11.40
N ASN A 73 6.21 -0.82 -11.76
CA ASN A 73 6.13 -1.49 -13.07
C ASN A 73 4.71 -1.95 -13.41
N MET A 74 3.90 -2.30 -12.42
CA MET A 74 2.53 -2.77 -12.64
C MET A 74 1.57 -1.63 -12.97
N ASN A 75 1.79 -0.42 -12.43
CA ASN A 75 1.02 0.78 -12.80
C ASN A 75 1.24 1.12 -14.28
N VAL A 76 2.50 1.03 -14.75
CA VAL A 76 2.84 1.27 -16.15
C VAL A 76 2.14 0.26 -17.05
N VAL A 77 2.25 -1.04 -16.74
CA VAL A 77 1.56 -2.08 -17.52
C VAL A 77 0.06 -1.85 -17.54
N ALA A 78 -0.57 -1.60 -16.39
CA ALA A 78 -2.01 -1.36 -16.33
C ALA A 78 -2.46 -0.13 -17.13
N ALA A 79 -1.71 0.98 -17.04
CA ALA A 79 -1.99 2.19 -17.83
C ALA A 79 -1.88 1.91 -19.34
N THR A 80 -0.87 1.14 -19.78
CA THR A 80 -0.75 0.75 -21.19
C THR A 80 -1.89 -0.17 -21.65
N VAL A 81 -2.31 -1.14 -20.82
CA VAL A 81 -3.41 -2.05 -21.14
C VAL A 81 -4.71 -1.26 -21.31
N ILE A 82 -5.03 -0.36 -20.38
CA ILE A 82 -6.20 0.53 -20.45
C ILE A 82 -6.16 1.41 -21.71
N ALA A 83 -4.99 1.97 -22.05
CA ALA A 83 -4.83 2.84 -23.21
C ALA A 83 -4.86 2.08 -24.56
N SER A 84 -4.63 0.77 -24.56
CA SER A 84 -4.45 -0.04 -25.77
C SER A 84 -5.71 -0.72 -26.29
N ASP A 85 -6.90 -0.47 -25.74
CA ASP A 85 -8.17 -1.17 -26.03
C ASP A 85 -8.13 -2.70 -25.82
N PHE A 86 -7.00 -3.28 -25.45
CA PHE A 86 -6.84 -4.70 -25.16
C PHE A 86 -7.44 -5.02 -23.78
N ILE A 87 -8.53 -5.77 -23.78
CA ILE A 87 -9.17 -6.43 -22.62
C ILE A 87 -9.30 -5.47 -21.41
N PRO A 88 -10.37 -4.65 -21.35
CA PRO A 88 -10.58 -3.70 -20.26
C PRO A 88 -10.62 -4.35 -18.87
N LEU A 89 -10.88 -5.66 -18.80
CA LEU A 89 -10.94 -6.43 -17.56
C LEU A 89 -9.61 -6.42 -16.77
N ILE A 90 -8.46 -6.48 -17.46
CA ILE A 90 -7.15 -6.54 -16.80
C ILE A 90 -6.81 -5.16 -16.21
N GLY A 91 -7.07 -4.09 -16.96
CA GLY A 91 -6.89 -2.72 -16.50
C GLY A 91 -7.77 -2.39 -15.30
N LEU A 92 -9.06 -2.77 -15.35
CA LEU A 92 -9.99 -2.58 -14.24
C LEU A 92 -9.58 -3.38 -13.00
N GLY A 93 -9.17 -4.64 -13.16
CA GLY A 93 -8.67 -5.47 -12.05
C GLY A 93 -7.47 -4.85 -11.34
N TYR A 94 -6.58 -4.21 -12.09
CA TYR A 94 -5.45 -3.49 -11.50
C TYR A 94 -5.86 -2.19 -10.80
N LEU A 95 -6.78 -1.40 -11.34
CA LEU A 95 -7.31 -0.22 -10.64
C LEU A 95 -7.94 -0.62 -9.30
N THR A 96 -8.69 -1.72 -9.28
CA THR A 96 -9.23 -2.26 -8.03
C THR A 96 -8.11 -2.70 -7.08
N TYR A 97 -7.08 -3.42 -7.56
CA TYR A 97 -5.96 -3.81 -6.71
C TYR A 97 -5.19 -2.62 -6.12
N SER A 98 -4.80 -1.65 -6.96
CA SER A 98 -4.01 -0.48 -6.57
C SER A 98 -4.72 0.39 -5.54
N SER A 99 -6.03 0.61 -5.71
CA SER A 99 -6.86 1.30 -4.71
C SER A 99 -6.94 0.56 -3.39
N MET A 100 -7.03 -0.78 -3.41
CA MET A 100 -7.06 -1.57 -2.17
C MET A 100 -5.69 -1.57 -1.44
N VAL A 101 -4.58 -1.65 -2.17
CA VAL A 101 -3.23 -1.56 -1.56
C VAL A 101 -3.01 -0.19 -0.92
N GLU A 102 -3.47 0.88 -1.58
CA GLU A 102 -3.38 2.23 -1.03
C GLU A 102 -4.20 2.37 0.25
N GLU A 103 -5.42 1.85 0.25
CA GLU A 103 -6.28 1.86 1.42
C GLU A 103 -5.65 1.07 2.58
N LYS A 104 -5.04 -0.08 2.30
CA LYS A 104 -4.32 -0.86 3.31
C LYS A 104 -3.14 -0.10 3.90
N GLU A 105 -2.36 0.59 3.07
CA GLU A 105 -1.23 1.38 3.53
C GLU A 105 -1.68 2.60 4.37
N ASN A 106 -2.76 3.26 3.97
CA ASN A 106 -3.38 4.33 4.74
C ASN A 106 -3.82 3.85 6.13
N ARG A 107 -4.44 2.68 6.21
CA ARG A 107 -4.85 2.07 7.49
C ARG A 107 -3.66 1.72 8.38
N ARG A 108 -2.57 1.21 7.79
CA ARG A 108 -1.33 0.94 8.52
C ARG A 108 -0.77 2.23 9.12
N MET A 109 -0.68 3.29 8.33
CA MET A 109 -0.19 4.59 8.80
C MET A 109 -1.08 5.15 9.92
N LEU A 110 -2.41 5.11 9.75
CA LEU A 110 -3.35 5.60 10.75
C LEU A 110 -3.18 4.89 12.10
N ASN A 111 -3.04 3.56 12.10
CA ASN A 111 -2.79 2.80 13.33
C ASN A 111 -1.51 3.25 14.05
N ILE A 112 -0.46 3.55 13.30
CA ILE A 112 0.80 4.04 13.86
C ILE A 112 0.64 5.45 14.42
N GLU A 113 -0.07 6.33 13.71
CA GLU A 113 -0.34 7.69 14.17
C GLU A 113 -1.14 7.71 15.47
N GLN A 114 -2.20 6.90 15.55
CA GLN A 114 -3.00 6.75 16.76
C GLN A 114 -2.21 6.15 17.92
N LYS A 115 -1.32 5.19 17.65
CA LYS A 115 -0.44 4.66 18.68
C LYS A 115 0.54 5.72 19.20
N ILE A 116 1.09 6.56 18.32
CA ILE A 116 1.98 7.65 18.72
C ILE A 116 1.22 8.69 19.54
N SER A 117 0.00 9.10 19.13
CA SER A 117 -0.78 10.07 19.88
C SER A 117 -1.17 9.54 21.27
N MET A 118 -1.51 8.25 21.38
CA MET A 118 -1.74 7.57 22.65
C MET A 118 -0.49 7.61 23.55
N LEU A 119 0.69 7.29 23.02
CA LEU A 119 1.94 7.35 23.79
C LEU A 119 2.31 8.79 24.19
N GLN A 120 2.03 9.77 23.33
CA GLN A 120 2.23 11.19 23.63
C GLN A 120 1.28 11.67 24.74
N GLN A 121 0.04 11.17 24.75
CA GLN A 121 -0.89 11.42 25.85
C GLN A 121 -0.35 10.86 27.15
N LEU A 122 0.13 9.61 27.18
CA LEU A 122 0.76 9.03 28.38
C LEU A 122 1.98 9.84 28.84
N LYS A 123 2.82 10.30 27.91
CA LYS A 123 3.96 11.19 28.21
C LYS A 123 3.50 12.46 28.92
N SER A 124 2.38 13.05 28.48
CA SER A 124 1.79 14.24 29.10
C SER A 124 1.17 13.94 30.47
N GLU A 125 0.51 12.79 30.64
CA GLU A 125 -0.06 12.35 31.91
C GLU A 125 1.04 12.11 32.96
N LEU A 126 2.20 11.59 32.55
CA LEU A 126 3.38 11.41 33.39
C LEU A 126 4.23 12.68 33.56
N HIS A 127 3.85 13.80 32.93
CA HIS A 127 4.52 15.10 33.04
C HIS A 127 5.99 15.06 32.58
N CYS A 128 6.32 14.23 31.59
CA CYS A 128 7.65 14.14 31.02
C CYS A 128 7.86 15.30 30.01
N PHE A 129 8.49 16.40 30.42
CA PHE A 129 8.68 17.61 29.59
C PHE A 129 10.15 17.88 29.20
N GLU A 130 11.00 16.84 29.20
CA GLU A 130 12.40 16.94 28.76
C GLU A 130 12.54 17.35 27.30
#